data_AF-A0A671KHP5-F1
#
_entry.id   AF-A0A671KHP5-F1
#
_cell.length_a   1.000
_cell.length_b   1.000
_cell.length_c   1.000
_cell.angle_alpha   90.00
_cell.angle_beta   90.00
_cell.angle_gamma   90.00
#
_symmetry.space_group_name_H-M   'P 1'
#
loop_
_entity.id
_entity.type
_entity.pdbx_description
1 polymer ?
#
loop_
_entity_poly.entity_id
_entity_poly.type
_entity_poly.pdbx_seq_one_letter_code
_entity_poly.pdbx_strand_id
1 'polypeptide(L)'
;SASSAAQGPPLGLKVIKSILGCRDLVEENVGQCVYEGEQAGRRISVVEAPGWTSMQQTPESIKKSIRRSVSRSPPGPHALLLVIPVKRDEESSTGDIKAAEMHMELLSEHVWKHTIVLFACDDGMGEFAIRAYFQKAKKILEKCKDRTYILERRVGNIPQRFWSILT
;
A
#
# COMPACT_ATOMS: atom_id res chain seq x y z
N SER A 1 -21.86 16.85 -22.55
CA SER A 1 -20.85 17.51 -21.70
C SER A 1 -20.82 16.80 -20.36
N ALA A 2 -20.03 15.73 -20.24
CA ALA A 2 -19.85 15.03 -18.97
C ALA A 2 -18.82 15.82 -18.14
N SER A 3 -19.28 16.40 -17.03
CA SER A 3 -18.42 16.98 -16.00
C SER A 3 -17.50 15.88 -15.48
N SER A 4 -16.22 15.91 -15.84
CA SER A 4 -15.19 15.06 -15.26
C SER A 4 -15.06 15.45 -13.79
N ALA A 5 -15.82 14.80 -12.91
CA ALA A 5 -15.55 14.79 -11.49
C ALA A 5 -14.07 14.42 -11.35
N ALA A 6 -13.26 15.37 -10.88
CA ALA A 6 -11.83 15.21 -10.74
C ALA A 6 -11.57 13.94 -9.93
N GLN A 7 -11.16 12.86 -10.59
CA GLN A 7 -10.73 11.65 -9.91
C GLN A 7 -9.49 12.07 -9.12
N GLY A 8 -9.62 12.09 -7.80
CA GLY A 8 -8.50 12.43 -6.91
C GLY A 8 -7.30 11.51 -7.19
N PRO A 9 -6.10 11.88 -6.70
CA PRO A 9 -4.86 11.21 -7.10
C PRO A 9 -4.94 9.68 -6.89
N PRO A 10 -4.25 8.89 -7.73
CA PRO A 10 -4.17 7.44 -7.56
C PRO A 10 -3.72 7.06 -6.15
N LEU A 11 -4.17 5.89 -5.68
CA LEU A 11 -3.90 5.44 -4.31
C LEU A 11 -2.40 5.37 -3.99
N GLY A 12 -1.59 4.92 -4.96
CA GLY A 12 -0.13 4.86 -4.83
C GLY A 12 0.46 6.24 -4.51
N LEU A 13 0.14 7.25 -5.31
CA LEU A 13 0.61 8.62 -5.10
C LEU A 13 0.16 9.20 -3.75
N LYS A 14 -1.05 8.89 -3.29
CA LYS A 14 -1.54 9.29 -1.96
C LYS A 14 -0.72 8.69 -0.83
N VAL A 15 -0.44 7.39 -0.90
CA VAL A 15 0.41 6.70 0.08
C VAL A 15 1.80 7.32 0.11
N ILE A 16 2.38 7.56 -1.07
CA ILE A 16 3.72 8.16 -1.22
C ILE A 16 3.77 9.57 -0.60
N LYS A 17 2.78 10.43 -0.90
CA LYS A 17 2.67 11.76 -0.28
C LYS A 17 2.58 11.67 1.25
N SER A 18 1.82 10.71 1.77
CA SER A 18 1.69 10.51 3.22
C SER A 18 3.00 10.05 3.87
N ILE A 19 3.74 9.15 3.22
CA ILE A 19 5.04 8.66 3.73
C ILE A 19 6.06 9.78 3.71
N LEU A 20 6.16 10.52 2.61
CA LEU A 20 7.18 11.56 2.45
C LEU A 20 6.82 12.86 3.17
N GLY A 21 5.58 13.02 3.65
CA GLY A 21 5.08 14.28 4.21
C GLY A 21 5.03 15.42 3.17
N CYS A 22 5.17 15.11 1.89
CA CYS A 22 5.29 16.07 0.80
C CYS A 22 3.93 16.24 0.09
N ARG A 23 3.37 17.45 0.13
CA ARG A 23 2.06 17.75 -0.49
C ARG A 23 2.16 18.03 -1.99
N ASP A 24 3.34 18.48 -2.43
CA ASP A 24 3.59 19.04 -3.77
C ASP A 24 4.19 18.03 -4.76
N LEU A 25 4.15 16.73 -4.46
CA LEU A 25 4.53 15.71 -5.47
C LEU A 25 3.54 15.80 -6.63
N VAL A 26 4.05 16.25 -7.78
CA VAL A 26 3.34 16.24 -9.06
C VAL A 26 3.70 14.95 -9.78
N GLU A 27 2.69 14.37 -10.43
CA GLU A 27 2.78 13.09 -11.13
C GLU A 27 3.54 13.28 -12.45
N GLU A 28 4.86 13.47 -12.39
CA GLU A 28 5.69 13.54 -13.59
C GLU A 28 6.14 12.13 -14.00
N ASN A 29 5.36 11.55 -14.92
CA ASN A 29 5.61 10.35 -15.74
C ASN A 29 4.99 9.03 -15.27
N VAL A 30 4.14 8.48 -16.14
CA VAL A 30 3.57 7.13 -16.06
C VAL A 30 4.68 6.11 -16.28
N GLY A 31 5.28 5.68 -15.17
CA GLY A 31 6.33 4.68 -15.10
C GLY A 31 6.64 4.38 -13.64
N GLN A 32 7.32 3.26 -13.39
CA GLN A 32 7.87 2.95 -12.07
C GLN A 32 8.70 4.17 -11.61
N CYS A 33 8.32 4.87 -10.53
CA CYS A 33 8.95 6.12 -10.10
C CYS A 33 9.64 5.95 -8.76
N VAL A 34 10.78 6.63 -8.58
CA VAL A 34 11.46 6.75 -7.29
C VAL A 34 11.14 8.14 -6.76
N TYR A 35 10.54 8.19 -5.59
CA TYR A 35 10.18 9.43 -4.92
C TYR A 35 11.07 9.60 -3.70
N GLU A 36 11.71 10.75 -3.55
CA GLU A 36 12.55 11.06 -2.40
C GLU A 36 11.94 12.17 -1.55
N GLY A 37 12.18 12.10 -0.25
CA GLY A 37 11.80 13.14 0.69
C GLY A 37 12.55 12.99 2.02
N GLU A 38 12.30 13.91 2.94
CA GLU A 38 12.87 13.86 4.29
C GLU A 38 11.74 13.89 5.31
N GLN A 39 11.76 12.94 6.25
CA GLN A 39 10.82 12.90 7.35
C GLN A 39 11.57 12.58 8.64
N ALA A 40 11.33 13.37 9.70
CA ALA A 40 11.99 13.22 11.00
C ALA A 40 13.52 13.15 10.91
N GLY A 41 14.14 13.98 10.05
CA GLY A 41 15.59 14.03 9.85
C GLY A 41 16.19 12.81 9.11
N ARG A 42 15.35 11.97 8.50
CA ARG A 42 15.78 10.81 7.70
C ARG A 42 15.36 11.01 6.24
N ARG A 43 16.30 10.78 5.33
CA ARG A 43 16.00 10.69 3.89
C ARG A 43 15.27 9.37 3.63
N ILE A 44 14.13 9.47 2.97
CA ILE A 44 13.27 8.34 2.60
C ILE A 44 13.16 8.31 1.08
N SER A 45 13.38 7.15 0.50
CA SER A 45 13.06 6.86 -0.90
C SER A 45 11.94 5.84 -0.98
N VAL A 46 10.94 6.12 -1.82
CA VAL A 46 9.81 5.23 -2.08
C VAL A 46 9.84 4.84 -3.54
N VAL A 47 9.92 3.54 -3.80
CA VAL A 47 9.85 2.97 -5.16
C VAL A 47 8.45 2.41 -5.34
N GLU A 48 7.68 3.01 -6.24
CA GLU A 48 6.37 2.45 -6.61
C GLU A 48 6.57 1.21 -7.49
N ALA A 49 5.76 0.17 -7.31
CA ALA A 49 5.77 -1.05 -8.12
C ALA A 49 4.43 -1.20 -8.86
N PRO A 50 4.21 -0.45 -9.96
CA PRO A 50 2.93 -0.43 -10.64
C PRO A 50 2.60 -1.80 -11.25
N GLY A 51 1.31 -2.12 -11.25
CA GLY A 51 0.77 -3.37 -11.82
C GLY A 51 0.73 -4.55 -10.86
N TRP A 52 1.38 -4.49 -9.69
CA TRP A 52 1.46 -5.62 -8.75
C TRP A 52 0.10 -6.12 -8.22
N THR A 53 -0.99 -5.37 -8.31
CA THR A 53 -2.24 -5.68 -7.59
C THR A 53 -3.34 -6.34 -8.43
N SER A 54 -3.20 -6.46 -9.76
CA SER A 54 -4.28 -7.03 -10.59
C SER A 54 -4.16 -8.55 -10.75
N MET A 55 -5.25 -9.30 -10.52
CA MET A 55 -5.31 -10.76 -10.77
C MET A 55 -5.02 -11.18 -12.22
N GLN A 56 -5.02 -10.23 -13.16
CA GLN A 56 -4.80 -10.51 -14.59
C GLN A 56 -3.32 -10.66 -14.96
N GLN A 57 -2.38 -10.60 -14.00
CA GLN A 57 -0.96 -10.71 -14.29
C GLN A 57 -0.43 -12.14 -14.21
N THR A 58 0.52 -12.45 -15.09
CA THR A 58 1.26 -13.72 -15.02
C THR A 58 2.34 -13.66 -13.94
N PRO A 59 2.70 -14.79 -13.31
CA PRO A 59 3.80 -14.87 -12.34
C PRO A 59 5.12 -14.26 -12.84
N GLU A 60 5.41 -14.37 -14.14
CA GLU A 60 6.62 -13.83 -14.77
C GLU A 60 6.59 -12.30 -14.81
N SER A 61 5.45 -11.70 -15.14
CA SER A 61 5.27 -10.24 -15.17
C SER A 61 5.45 -9.66 -13.77
N ILE A 62 4.85 -10.32 -12.78
CA ILE A 62 4.94 -10.01 -11.36
C ILE A 62 6.40 -10.03 -10.89
N LYS A 63 7.13 -11.15 -11.13
CA LYS A 63 8.56 -11.27 -10.81
C LYS A 63 9.41 -10.21 -11.49
N LYS A 64 9.11 -9.87 -12.75
CA LYS A 64 9.82 -8.82 -13.49
C LYS A 64 9.61 -7.44 -12.89
N SER A 65 8.38 -7.11 -12.45
CA SER A 65 8.08 -5.84 -11.80
C SER A 65 8.81 -5.68 -10.47
N ILE A 66 8.89 -6.75 -9.66
CA ILE A 66 9.67 -6.77 -8.41
C ILE A 66 11.15 -6.54 -8.71
N ARG A 67 11.73 -7.32 -9.63
CA ARG A 67 13.17 -7.22 -9.95
C ARG A 67 13.55 -5.80 -10.36
N ARG A 68 12.71 -5.15 -11.16
CA ARG A 68 12.89 -3.74 -11.54
C ARG A 68 12.74 -2.78 -10.36
N SER A 69 11.81 -3.05 -9.44
CA SER A 69 11.66 -2.25 -8.21
C SER A 69 12.92 -2.35 -7.35
N VAL A 70 13.39 -3.57 -7.09
CA VAL A 70 14.56 -3.85 -6.23
C VAL A 70 15.84 -3.30 -6.83
N SER A 71 16.03 -3.39 -8.16
CA SER A 71 17.22 -2.82 -8.82
C SER A 71 17.34 -1.31 -8.67
N ARG A 72 16.23 -0.62 -8.33
CA ARG A 72 16.17 0.83 -8.13
C ARG A 72 16.29 1.25 -6.67
N SER A 73 16.45 0.28 -5.76
CA SER A 73 16.63 0.51 -4.34
C SER A 73 17.95 -0.11 -3.83
N PRO A 74 19.14 0.20 -4.39
CA PRO A 74 20.40 -0.30 -3.83
C PRO A 74 20.66 0.30 -2.44
N PRO A 75 21.16 -0.46 -1.44
CA PRO A 75 21.57 -1.88 -1.48
C PRO A 75 20.41 -2.90 -1.43
N GLY A 76 19.23 -2.45 -1.04
CA GLY A 76 17.97 -3.19 -1.01
C GLY A 76 16.88 -2.32 -0.36
N PRO A 77 15.59 -2.64 -0.52
CA PRO A 77 14.55 -1.92 0.20
C PRO A 77 14.65 -2.22 1.71
N HIS A 78 14.46 -1.20 2.53
CA HIS A 78 14.44 -1.34 4.00
C HIS A 78 13.19 -2.07 4.49
N ALA A 79 12.06 -1.83 3.82
CA ALA A 79 10.78 -2.45 4.09
C ALA A 79 9.98 -2.56 2.78
N LEU A 80 9.08 -3.54 2.70
CA LEU A 80 8.09 -3.66 1.64
C LEU A 80 6.74 -3.22 2.20
N LEU A 81 6.03 -2.35 1.50
CA LEU A 81 4.68 -1.93 1.87
C LEU A 81 3.66 -2.66 1.00
N LEU A 82 2.81 -3.47 1.61
CA LEU A 82 1.68 -4.11 0.96
C LEU A 82 0.42 -3.27 1.17
N VAL A 83 0.03 -2.49 0.18
CA VAL A 83 -1.10 -1.56 0.27
C VAL A 83 -2.41 -2.28 -0.05
N ILE A 84 -3.32 -2.33 0.92
CA ILE A 84 -4.67 -2.87 0.78
C ILE A 84 -5.66 -1.69 0.81
N PRO A 85 -6.33 -1.36 -0.31
CA PRO A 85 -7.37 -0.34 -0.29
C PRO A 85 -8.58 -0.80 0.53
N VAL A 86 -9.03 0.03 1.47
CA VAL A 86 -10.29 -0.17 2.20
C VAL A 86 -11.32 0.78 1.62
N LYS A 87 -12.21 0.23 0.79
CA LYS A 87 -13.27 0.94 0.07
C LYS A 87 -14.64 0.49 0.55
N ARG A 88 -15.64 1.34 0.30
CA ARG A 88 -17.05 1.07 0.65
C ARG A 88 -17.62 -0.17 -0.05
N ASP A 89 -17.09 -0.50 -1.22
CA ASP A 89 -17.52 -1.65 -1.99
C ASP A 89 -16.79 -2.91 -1.52
N GLU A 90 -17.52 -3.76 -0.78
CA GLU A 90 -16.97 -4.96 -0.16
C GLU A 90 -16.64 -6.07 -1.16
N GLU A 91 -17.21 -6.08 -2.36
CA GLU A 91 -17.03 -7.17 -3.31
C GLU A 91 -15.65 -7.12 -3.98
N SER A 92 -15.17 -5.90 -4.30
CA SER A 92 -13.82 -5.65 -4.80
C SER A 92 -12.72 -6.00 -3.77
N SER A 93 -13.04 -5.97 -2.48
CA SER A 93 -12.05 -6.09 -1.40
C SER A 93 -11.42 -7.48 -1.26
N THR A 94 -12.21 -8.52 -1.45
CA THR A 94 -11.75 -9.91 -1.32
C THR A 94 -10.80 -10.28 -2.47
N GLY A 95 -11.06 -9.73 -3.66
CA GLY A 95 -10.20 -9.90 -4.83
C GLY A 95 -8.81 -9.31 -4.62
N ASP A 96 -8.74 -8.08 -4.13
CA ASP A 96 -7.47 -7.37 -3.91
C ASP A 96 -6.60 -8.08 -2.86
N ILE A 97 -7.19 -8.53 -1.74
CA ILE A 97 -6.48 -9.27 -0.69
C ILE A 97 -5.97 -10.62 -1.22
N LYS A 98 -6.81 -11.36 -1.95
CA LYS A 98 -6.42 -12.66 -2.50
C LYS A 98 -5.33 -12.53 -3.57
N ALA A 99 -5.42 -11.52 -4.43
CA ALA A 99 -4.39 -11.22 -5.43
C ALA A 99 -3.06 -10.87 -4.75
N ALA A 100 -3.10 -10.00 -3.75
CA ALA A 100 -1.95 -9.64 -2.93
C ALA A 100 -1.29 -10.87 -2.31
N GLU A 101 -2.08 -11.75 -1.69
CA GLU A 101 -1.58 -13.01 -1.12
C GLU A 101 -0.90 -13.87 -2.19
N MET A 102 -1.58 -14.17 -3.29
CA MET A 102 -1.06 -15.00 -4.38
C MET A 102 0.25 -14.45 -4.96
N HIS A 103 0.35 -13.14 -5.16
CA HIS A 103 1.56 -12.52 -5.71
C HIS A 103 2.72 -12.55 -4.71
N MET A 104 2.44 -12.39 -3.42
CA MET A 104 3.44 -12.48 -2.37
C MET A 104 3.97 -13.92 -2.17
N GLU A 105 3.16 -14.95 -2.42
CA GLU A 105 3.62 -16.35 -2.42
C GLU A 105 4.65 -16.64 -3.55
N LEU A 106 4.73 -15.81 -4.59
CA LEU A 106 5.73 -15.95 -5.65
C LEU A 106 7.12 -15.43 -5.22
N LEU A 107 7.20 -14.76 -4.08
CA LEU A 107 8.42 -14.22 -3.48
C LEU A 107 9.04 -15.20 -2.49
N SER A 108 10.31 -14.98 -2.14
CA SER A 108 10.94 -15.77 -1.09
C SER A 108 10.27 -15.52 0.26
N GLU A 109 10.19 -16.54 1.11
CA GLU A 109 9.67 -16.44 2.48
C GLU A 109 10.31 -15.32 3.32
N HIS A 110 11.56 -14.95 3.00
CA HIS A 110 12.25 -13.85 3.67
C HIS A 110 11.56 -12.49 3.47
N VAL A 111 10.85 -12.28 2.36
CA VAL A 111 10.19 -10.99 2.08
C VAL A 111 9.12 -10.70 3.12
N TRP A 112 8.35 -11.70 3.56
CA TRP A 112 7.35 -11.52 4.61
C TRP A 112 7.94 -10.92 5.88
N LYS A 113 9.21 -11.21 6.20
CA LYS A 113 9.94 -10.63 7.35
C LYS A 113 10.32 -9.16 7.18
N HIS A 114 10.08 -8.54 6.03
CA HIS A 114 10.28 -7.11 5.81
C HIS A 114 9.01 -6.40 5.33
N THR A 115 7.90 -7.13 5.23
CA THR A 115 6.61 -6.58 4.78
C THR A 115 5.84 -5.95 5.92
N ILE A 116 5.29 -4.77 5.66
CA ILE A 116 4.30 -4.08 6.49
C ILE A 116 3.02 -3.96 5.66
N VAL A 117 1.90 -4.41 6.22
CA VAL A 117 0.58 -4.29 5.60
C VAL A 117 0.03 -2.89 5.85
N LEU A 118 -0.34 -2.17 4.79
CA LEU A 118 -0.87 -0.81 4.87
C LEU A 118 -2.33 -0.81 4.42
N PHE A 119 -3.28 -0.68 5.34
CA PHE A 119 -4.68 -0.47 5.00
C PHE A 119 -4.91 1.00 4.69
N ALA A 120 -5.18 1.32 3.42
CA ALA A 120 -5.44 2.68 2.99
C ALA A 120 -6.96 2.91 2.91
N CYS A 121 -7.51 3.60 3.91
CA CYS A 121 -8.95 3.78 4.09
C CYS A 121 -9.45 5.05 3.40
N ASP A 122 -10.56 4.93 2.67
CA ASP A 122 -11.30 6.08 2.17
C ASP A 122 -11.99 6.86 3.30
N ASP A 123 -12.39 8.11 3.02
CA ASP A 123 -13.10 8.96 3.98
C ASP A 123 -14.40 8.29 4.46
N GLY A 124 -14.64 8.37 5.76
CA GLY A 124 -15.89 7.91 6.37
C GLY A 124 -16.04 6.39 6.36
N MET A 125 -14.95 5.62 6.23
CA MET A 125 -14.97 4.19 6.55
C MET A 125 -15.23 4.01 8.05
N GLY A 126 -16.29 3.27 8.37
CA GLY A 126 -16.59 2.90 9.75
C GLY A 126 -15.68 1.79 10.26
N GLU A 127 -15.52 1.73 11.59
CA GLU A 127 -14.71 0.71 12.28
C GLU A 127 -15.09 -0.72 11.86
N PHE A 128 -16.39 -1.00 11.71
CA PHE A 128 -16.88 -2.31 11.31
C PHE A 128 -16.32 -2.76 9.95
N ALA A 129 -16.28 -1.85 8.97
CA ALA A 129 -15.74 -2.13 7.65
C ALA A 129 -14.24 -2.44 7.73
N ILE A 130 -13.48 -1.64 8.48
CA ILE A 130 -12.04 -1.88 8.68
C ILE A 130 -11.81 -3.25 9.33
N ARG A 131 -12.57 -3.60 10.37
CA ARG A 131 -12.47 -4.93 11.02
C ARG A 131 -12.77 -6.08 10.06
N ALA A 132 -13.75 -5.93 9.18
CA ALA A 132 -14.06 -6.94 8.17
C ALA A 132 -12.87 -7.18 7.23
N TYR A 133 -12.16 -6.12 6.82
CA TYR A 133 -10.94 -6.24 6.02
C TYR A 133 -9.80 -6.93 6.77
N PHE A 134 -9.62 -6.64 8.07
CA PHE A 134 -8.64 -7.33 8.90
C PHE A 134 -8.90 -8.84 8.97
N GLN A 135 -10.17 -9.23 9.13
CA GLN A 135 -10.54 -10.65 9.13
C GLN A 135 -10.24 -11.32 7.79
N LYS A 136 -10.55 -10.65 6.68
CA LYS A 136 -10.23 -11.16 5.33
C LYS A 136 -8.71 -11.27 5.10
N ALA A 137 -7.93 -10.34 5.64
CA ALA A 137 -6.47 -10.28 5.49
C ALA A 137 -5.70 -11.08 6.55
N LYS A 138 -6.38 -11.82 7.45
CA LYS A 138 -5.77 -12.51 8.60
C LYS A 138 -4.54 -13.33 8.23
N LYS A 139 -4.61 -14.12 7.16
CA LYS A 139 -3.48 -14.95 6.71
C LYS A 139 -2.25 -14.13 6.31
N ILE A 140 -2.44 -13.01 5.61
CA ILE A 140 -1.36 -12.08 5.26
C ILE A 140 -0.78 -11.47 6.54
N LEU A 141 -1.64 -11.04 7.47
CA LEU A 141 -1.21 -10.42 8.73
C LEU A 141 -0.37 -11.38 9.58
N GLU A 142 -0.77 -12.65 9.69
CA GLU A 142 -0.02 -13.69 10.39
C GLU A 142 1.37 -13.90 9.76
N LYS A 143 1.46 -14.00 8.43
CA LYS A 143 2.76 -14.08 7.71
C LYS A 143 3.63 -12.84 7.94
N CYS A 144 2.99 -11.68 8.02
CA CYS A 144 3.63 -10.41 8.31
C CYS A 144 3.89 -10.18 9.80
N LYS A 145 3.62 -11.12 10.72
CA LYS A 145 3.75 -10.94 12.18
C LYS A 145 3.05 -9.68 12.69
N ASP A 146 1.84 -9.42 12.18
CA ASP A 146 0.98 -8.30 12.56
C ASP A 146 1.60 -6.90 12.38
N ARG A 147 2.63 -6.78 11.53
CA ARG A 147 3.13 -5.49 11.09
C ARG A 147 2.12 -4.86 10.16
N THR A 148 1.26 -4.04 10.75
CA THR A 148 0.16 -3.37 10.07
C THR A 148 0.17 -1.89 10.38
N TYR A 149 -0.30 -1.08 9.44
CA TYR A 149 -0.55 0.33 9.60
C TYR A 149 -1.87 0.69 8.91
N ILE A 150 -2.65 1.57 9.51
CA ILE A 150 -3.89 2.09 8.92
C ILE A 150 -3.63 3.54 8.51
N LEU A 151 -3.76 3.81 7.22
CA LEU A 151 -3.73 5.15 6.66
C LEU A 151 -5.16 5.65 6.49
N GLU A 152 -5.59 6.47 7.43
CA GLU A 152 -6.86 7.19 7.35
C GLU A 152 -6.69 8.48 6.53
N ARG A 153 -7.63 8.74 5.63
CA ARG A 153 -7.73 10.02 4.94
C ARG A 153 -8.26 11.07 5.94
N ARG A 154 -7.49 12.14 6.17
CA ARG A 154 -7.82 13.19 7.15
C ARG A 154 -8.17 14.50 6.47
N VAL A 155 -9.39 14.97 6.68
CA VAL A 155 -9.67 16.41 6.78
C VAL A 155 -9.73 16.74 8.27
N GLY A 156 -8.66 17.32 8.80
CA GLY A 156 -8.61 17.84 10.17
C GLY A 156 -8.32 16.81 11.29
N ASN A 157 -7.14 16.96 11.89
CA ASN A 157 -6.72 16.48 13.23
C ASN A 157 -6.19 15.04 13.44
N ILE A 158 -5.20 14.95 14.34
CA ILE A 158 -3.97 14.08 14.52
C ILE A 158 -4.16 12.54 14.67
N PRO A 159 -3.22 11.66 14.21
CA PRO A 159 -3.35 10.19 14.26
C PRO A 159 -3.19 9.73 15.69
N GLN A 160 -4.30 9.47 16.34
CA GLN A 160 -4.34 8.91 17.68
C GLN A 160 -4.35 7.40 17.53
N ARG A 161 -3.18 6.75 17.54
CA ARG A 161 -2.92 5.42 18.13
C ARG A 161 -4.14 4.53 18.50
N PHE A 162 -4.99 4.12 17.56
CA PHE A 162 -6.34 3.59 17.89
C PHE A 162 -6.49 2.06 17.73
N TRP A 163 -5.71 1.14 18.29
CA TRP A 163 -5.25 0.97 19.67
C TRP A 163 -4.47 -0.36 19.66
N SER A 164 -3.37 -0.46 20.38
CA SER A 164 -2.57 -1.69 20.63
C SER A 164 -3.16 -2.99 20.06
N ILE A 165 -2.80 -3.32 18.80
CA ILE A 165 -2.96 -4.61 18.10
C ILE A 165 -4.08 -5.46 18.69
N LEU A 166 -5.33 -5.23 18.27
CA LEU A 166 -6.54 -6.05 18.49
C LEU A 166 -6.32 -7.18 19.53
N THR A 167 -6.60 -6.94 20.82
CA THR A 167 -6.40 -7.89 21.94
C THR A 167 -6.63 -9.35 21.60
#